data_AF-A0A8K1ZXJ9-F1
#
_entry.id   AF-A0A8K1ZXJ9-F1
#
_cell.length_a   1.000
_cell.length_b   1.000
_cell.length_c   1.000
_cell.angle_alpha   90.00
_cell.angle_beta   90.00
_cell.angle_gamma   90.00
#
_symmetry.space_group_name_H-M   'P 1'
#
loop_
_entity.id
_entity.type
_entity.pdbx_description
1 polymer ?
#
loop_
_entity_poly.entity_id
_entity_poly.type
_entity_poly.pdbx_seq_one_letter_code
_entity_poly.pdbx_strand_id
1 'polypeptide(L)'
;MTYSPAISPDFVSIAQDLGIHRSSKAKSGFSDGSELVPAEAGLRMQREGASFLRRPALNGATVDQEGLTNNYAVEPNMYFASFPTPDEARRYVIQGAAAALFIVSLIVTSVAVS
;
A
#
# COMPACT_ATOMS: atom_id res chain seq x y z
N MET A 1 1.10 62.28 51.67
CA MET A 1 1.06 61.77 50.29
C MET A 1 2.20 60.79 50.13
N THR A 2 1.94 59.48 50.15
CA THR A 2 2.94 58.48 49.72
C THR A 2 2.22 57.17 49.40
N TYR A 3 2.53 56.64 48.22
CA TYR A 3 1.87 55.57 47.47
C TYR A 3 1.99 54.20 48.14
N SER A 4 0.94 53.36 48.03
CA SER A 4 1.02 51.92 48.27
C SER A 4 1.61 51.24 47.02
N PRO A 5 2.77 50.55 47.09
CA PRO A 5 3.31 49.83 45.95
C PRO A 5 2.48 48.59 45.63
N ALA A 6 2.16 48.44 44.34
CA ALA A 6 1.42 47.34 43.77
C ALA A 6 1.98 45.98 44.21
N ILE A 7 1.09 45.07 44.59
CA ILE A 7 1.36 43.64 44.79
C ILE A 7 1.85 43.09 43.45
N SER A 8 3.16 42.89 43.33
CA SER A 8 3.76 42.18 42.20
C SER A 8 3.41 40.70 42.34
N PRO A 9 2.75 40.06 41.36
CA PRO A 9 2.54 38.62 41.42
C PRO A 9 3.90 37.91 41.43
N ASP A 10 4.13 37.09 42.45
CA ASP A 10 5.32 36.25 42.54
C ASP A 10 5.16 35.05 41.60
N PHE A 11 5.70 35.21 40.40
CA PHE A 11 5.62 34.20 39.34
C PHE A 11 6.34 32.89 39.70
N VAL A 12 7.26 32.93 40.68
CA VAL A 12 8.03 31.74 41.09
C VAL A 12 7.16 30.80 41.91
N SER A 13 6.45 31.31 42.91
CA SER A 13 5.52 30.51 43.71
C SER A 13 4.34 30.00 42.88
N ILE A 14 3.83 30.79 41.94
CA ILE A 14 2.79 30.38 40.98
C ILE A 14 3.28 29.25 40.06
N ALA A 15 4.51 29.35 39.54
CA ALA A 15 5.09 28.31 38.71
C ALA A 15 5.32 27.00 39.47
N GLN A 16 5.71 27.10 40.74
CA GLN A 16 5.95 25.95 41.61
C GLN A 16 4.65 25.23 41.95
N ASP A 17 3.59 25.98 42.27
CA ASP A 17 2.26 25.44 42.53
C ASP A 17 1.63 24.79 41.27
N LEU A 18 1.75 25.44 40.11
CA LEU A 18 1.34 24.84 38.82
C LEU A 18 2.15 23.60 38.44
N GLY A 19 3.43 23.53 38.83
CA GLY A 19 4.31 22.38 38.57
C GLY A 19 3.91 21.15 39.39
N ILE A 20 3.54 21.34 40.67
CA ILE A 20 3.11 20.28 41.58
C ILE A 20 1.72 19.75 41.15
N HIS A 21 0.78 20.65 40.81
CA HIS A 21 -0.56 20.28 40.37
C HIS A 21 -0.61 19.65 38.96
N ARG A 22 0.36 19.92 38.07
CA ARG A 22 0.49 19.20 36.80
C ARG A 22 1.04 17.79 36.96
N SER A 23 1.91 17.56 37.94
CA SER A 23 2.56 16.25 38.14
C SER A 23 1.57 15.16 38.59
N SER A 24 0.56 15.51 39.40
CA SER A 24 -0.45 14.55 39.87
C SER A 24 -1.55 14.23 38.86
N LYS A 25 -1.69 15.01 37.78
CA LYS A 25 -2.70 14.84 36.73
C LYS A 25 -2.12 14.41 35.37
N ALA A 26 -0.95 13.78 35.36
CA ALA A 26 -0.21 13.48 34.13
C ALA A 26 0.20 12.00 33.96
N LYS A 27 -0.49 11.03 34.58
CA LYS A 27 -0.09 9.61 34.47
C LYS A 27 -1.19 8.60 34.13
N SER A 28 -2.23 9.00 33.40
CA SER A 28 -3.17 8.02 32.82
C SER A 28 -3.79 8.43 31.48
N GLY A 29 -3.19 9.38 30.76
CA GLY A 29 -3.77 9.94 29.52
C GLY A 29 -2.85 9.91 28.30
N PHE A 30 -1.61 9.41 28.45
CA PHE A 30 -0.76 9.16 27.28
C PHE A 30 -1.11 7.78 26.75
N SER A 31 -1.62 7.73 25.53
CA SER A 31 -1.82 6.46 24.86
C SER A 31 -0.46 5.88 24.49
N ASP A 32 -0.33 4.57 24.65
CA ASP A 32 0.87 3.80 24.32
C ASP A 32 0.84 3.31 22.87
N GLY A 33 -0.21 3.64 22.12
CA GLY A 33 -0.43 3.23 20.75
C GLY A 33 -1.05 1.83 20.62
N SER A 34 -1.31 1.14 21.74
CA SER A 34 -1.94 -0.19 21.71
C SER A 34 -3.39 -0.14 21.23
N GLU A 35 -4.06 1.00 21.44
CA GLU A 35 -5.41 1.27 20.96
C GLU A 35 -5.51 1.44 19.43
N LEU A 36 -4.37 1.62 18.74
CA LEU A 36 -4.30 1.72 17.28
C LEU A 36 -4.27 0.34 16.62
N VAL A 37 -3.92 -0.70 17.38
CA VAL A 37 -3.88 -2.07 16.87
C VAL A 37 -5.26 -2.68 17.02
N PRO A 38 -5.85 -3.25 15.96
CA PRO A 38 -7.11 -3.97 16.06
C PRO A 38 -7.04 -5.07 17.13
N ALA A 39 -8.13 -5.27 17.88
CA ALA A 39 -8.19 -6.26 18.95
C ALA A 39 -7.79 -7.67 18.47
N GLU A 40 -8.17 -8.03 17.24
CA GLU A 40 -7.81 -9.32 16.63
C GLU A 40 -6.30 -9.45 16.40
N ALA A 41 -5.65 -8.42 15.84
CA ALA A 41 -4.21 -8.42 15.60
C ALA A 41 -3.42 -8.50 16.91
N GLY A 42 -3.83 -7.76 17.95
CA GLY A 42 -3.20 -7.82 19.27
C GLY A 42 -3.33 -9.18 19.96
N LEU A 43 -4.51 -9.80 19.89
CA LEU A 43 -4.74 -11.15 20.44
C LEU A 43 -3.93 -12.22 19.70
N ARG A 44 -3.80 -12.11 18.38
CA ARG A 44 -2.98 -13.01 17.56
C ARG A 44 -1.49 -12.83 17.84
N MET A 45 -1.00 -11.61 17.98
CA MET A 45 0.39 -11.36 18.41
C MET A 45 0.70 -12.06 19.74
N GLN A 46 -0.21 -12.01 20.70
CA GLN A 46 -0.06 -12.71 21.99
C GLN A 46 -0.09 -14.24 21.85
N ARG A 47 -0.96 -14.77 20.97
CA ARG A 47 -1.12 -16.21 20.76
C ARG A 47 0.02 -16.83 19.94
N GLU A 48 0.46 -16.14 18.89
CA GLU A 48 1.35 -16.65 17.85
C GLU A 48 2.81 -16.20 18.01
N GLY A 49 3.04 -15.11 18.77
CA GLY A 49 4.36 -14.59 19.10
C GLY A 49 5.22 -14.36 17.86
N ALA A 50 6.37 -15.05 17.79
CA ALA A 50 7.31 -14.94 16.68
C ALA A 50 6.74 -15.43 15.32
N SER A 51 5.61 -16.14 15.31
CA SER A 51 4.97 -16.65 14.08
C SER A 51 3.98 -15.67 13.45
N PHE A 52 3.68 -14.55 14.10
CA PHE A 52 2.64 -13.60 13.68
C PHE A 52 2.84 -13.00 12.27
N LEU A 53 4.08 -12.69 11.88
CA LEU A 53 4.41 -12.14 10.55
C LEU A 53 4.89 -13.21 9.55
N ARG A 54 4.67 -14.50 9.84
CA ARG A 54 5.15 -15.57 8.99
C ARG A 54 4.32 -15.61 7.71
N ARG A 55 4.97 -15.81 6.56
CA ARG A 55 4.29 -15.90 5.25
C ARG A 55 3.16 -16.94 5.31
N PRO A 56 2.00 -16.67 4.68
CA PRO A 56 0.89 -17.62 4.66
C PRO A 56 1.32 -18.91 3.97
N ALA A 57 0.71 -20.03 4.33
CA ALA A 57 0.91 -21.31 3.64
C ALA A 57 0.38 -21.32 2.19
N LEU A 58 -0.28 -20.23 1.74
CA LEU A 58 -0.68 -20.03 0.35
C LEU A 58 0.50 -19.50 -0.47
N ASN A 59 0.89 -20.24 -1.51
CA ASN A 59 1.87 -19.79 -2.48
C ASN A 59 1.40 -18.51 -3.16
N GLY A 60 2.21 -17.45 -3.09
CA GLY A 60 1.88 -16.15 -3.68
C GLY A 60 0.92 -15.31 -2.84
N ALA A 61 0.72 -15.60 -1.55
CA ALA A 61 0.05 -14.67 -0.64
C ALA A 61 1.07 -13.89 0.20
N THR A 62 0.73 -12.64 0.54
CA THR A 62 1.51 -11.79 1.45
C THR A 62 0.74 -11.55 2.75
N VAL A 63 1.46 -11.14 3.79
CA VAL A 63 0.89 -10.73 5.07
C VAL A 63 1.15 -9.24 5.24
N ASP A 64 0.16 -8.51 5.75
CA ASP A 64 0.29 -7.09 6.06
C ASP A 64 1.05 -6.85 7.38
N GLN A 65 1.20 -5.59 7.77
CA GLN A 65 1.88 -5.22 9.02
C GLN A 65 1.08 -5.64 10.27
N GLU A 66 -0.19 -5.97 10.10
CA GLU A 66 -1.13 -6.40 11.13
C GLU A 66 -1.23 -7.93 11.21
N GLY A 67 -0.38 -8.68 10.49
CA GLY A 67 -0.38 -10.14 10.53
C GLY A 67 -1.57 -10.79 9.80
N LEU A 68 -2.35 -10.02 9.03
CA LEU A 68 -3.47 -10.50 8.26
C LEU A 68 -3.05 -10.88 6.84
N THR A 69 -3.69 -11.93 6.31
CA THR A 69 -3.46 -12.35 4.93
C THR A 69 -4.06 -11.31 3.99
N ASN A 70 -3.25 -10.87 3.03
CA ASN A 70 -3.69 -9.93 2.03
C ASN A 70 -4.60 -10.63 0.98
N ASN A 71 -5.79 -10.08 0.74
CA ASN A 71 -6.73 -10.55 -0.28
C ASN A 71 -6.52 -9.90 -1.67
N TYR A 72 -5.49 -9.07 -1.84
CA TYR A 72 -5.12 -8.52 -3.14
C TYR A 72 -4.38 -9.54 -4.00
N ALA A 73 -4.59 -9.47 -5.31
CA ALA A 73 -3.87 -10.29 -6.26
C ALA A 73 -2.37 -9.92 -6.27
N VAL A 74 -1.51 -10.94 -6.34
CA VAL A 74 -0.08 -10.70 -6.60
C VAL A 74 0.11 -10.38 -8.07
N GLU A 75 0.81 -9.27 -8.33
CA GLU A 75 1.13 -8.87 -9.68
C GLU A 75 2.05 -9.92 -10.32
N PRO A 76 1.68 -10.47 -11.49
CA PRO A 76 2.55 -11.40 -12.20
C PRO A 76 3.81 -10.66 -12.66
N ASN A 77 4.89 -11.42 -12.86
CA ASN A 77 6.11 -10.83 -13.39
C ASN A 77 5.85 -10.28 -14.80
N MET A 78 6.20 -9.01 -15.02
CA MET A 78 6.03 -8.34 -16.30
C MET A 78 7.04 -8.90 -17.30
N TYR A 79 6.57 -9.37 -18.45
CA TYR A 79 7.42 -9.76 -19.56
C TYR A 79 7.41 -8.65 -20.62
N PHE A 80 8.60 -8.26 -21.07
CA PHE A 80 8.74 -7.31 -22.17
C PHE A 80 8.56 -8.01 -23.51
N ALA A 81 7.88 -7.35 -24.45
CA ALA A 81 7.83 -7.81 -25.82
C ALA A 81 9.22 -7.68 -26.46
N SER A 82 9.68 -8.74 -27.13
CA SER A 82 10.89 -8.70 -27.96
C SER A 82 10.51 -8.40 -29.40
N PHE A 83 11.34 -7.60 -30.08
CA PHE A 83 11.19 -7.39 -31.52
C PHE A 83 11.39 -8.72 -32.28
N PRO A 84 10.68 -8.93 -33.40
CA PRO A 84 10.84 -10.13 -34.20
C PRO A 84 12.24 -10.20 -34.79
N THR A 85 12.74 -11.43 -34.95
CA THR A 85 13.98 -11.67 -35.69
C THR A 85 13.79 -11.35 -37.18
N PRO A 86 14.87 -11.08 -37.94
CA PRO A 86 14.76 -10.82 -39.39
C PRO A 86 14.04 -11.94 -40.17
N ASP A 87 14.21 -13.19 -39.75
CA ASP A 87 13.56 -14.35 -40.37
C ASP A 87 12.05 -14.40 -40.05
N GLU A 88 11.66 -14.10 -38.81
CA GLU A 88 10.24 -13.97 -38.43
C GLU A 88 9.56 -12.83 -39.19
N ALA A 89 10.23 -11.67 -39.29
CA ALA A 89 9.71 -10.54 -40.06
C ALA A 89 9.46 -10.90 -41.53
N ARG A 90 10.38 -11.64 -42.17
CA ARG A 90 10.19 -12.13 -43.55
C ARG A 90 8.99 -13.07 -43.66
N ARG A 91 8.80 -13.98 -42.71
CA ARG A 91 7.65 -14.90 -42.69
C ARG A 91 6.33 -14.15 -42.56
N TYR A 92 6.28 -13.12 -41.72
CA TYR A 92 5.08 -12.27 -41.60
C TYR A 92 4.76 -11.52 -42.89
N VAL A 93 5.77 -11.03 -43.60
CA VAL A 93 5.56 -10.39 -44.92
C VAL A 93 4.96 -11.39 -45.91
N ILE A 94 5.47 -12.63 -45.95
CA ILE A 94 4.94 -13.66 -46.85
C ILE A 94 3.49 -14.02 -46.49
N GLN A 95 3.19 -14.20 -45.20
CA GLN A 95 1.83 -14.47 -44.72
C GLN A 95 0.87 -13.32 -45.06
N GLY A 96 1.30 -12.08 -44.86
CA GLY A 96 0.52 -10.89 -45.22
C GLY A 96 0.27 -10.82 -46.72
N ALA A 97 1.27 -11.11 -47.56
CA ALA A 97 1.12 -11.14 -49.00
C ALA A 97 0.13 -12.23 -49.45
N ALA A 98 0.22 -13.44 -48.87
CA ALA A 98 -0.71 -14.52 -49.17
C ALA A 98 -2.15 -14.17 -48.77
N ALA A 99 -2.34 -13.58 -47.58
CA ALA A 99 -3.65 -13.13 -47.12
C ALA A 99 -4.23 -12.03 -48.03
N ALA A 100 -3.42 -11.05 -48.42
CA ALA A 100 -3.85 -9.99 -49.34
C ALA A 100 -4.27 -10.55 -50.71
N LEU A 101 -3.47 -11.45 -51.28
CA LEU A 101 -3.82 -12.11 -52.54
C LEU A 101 -5.11 -12.92 -52.45
N PHE A 102 -5.34 -13.61 -51.33
CA PHE A 102 -6.58 -14.33 -51.08
C PHE A 102 -7.79 -13.39 -51.01
N ILE A 103 -7.68 -12.27 -50.31
CA ILE A 103 -8.77 -11.27 -50.25
C ILE A 103 -9.04 -10.68 -51.64
N VAL A 104 -8.00 -10.31 -52.38
CA VAL A 104 -8.14 -9.77 -53.73
C VAL A 104 -8.81 -10.79 -54.67
N SER A 105 -8.43 -12.06 -54.61
CA SER A 105 -9.04 -13.08 -55.46
C SER A 105 -10.52 -13.29 -55.14
N LEU A 106 -10.92 -13.23 -53.87
CA LEU A 106 -12.32 -13.29 -53.46
C LEU A 106 -13.12 -12.10 -54.01
N ILE A 107 -12.57 -10.89 -53.93
CA ILE A 107 -13.23 -9.69 -54.47
C ILE A 107 -13.42 -9.81 -55.99
N VAL A 108 -12.38 -10.22 -56.71
CA VAL A 108 -12.44 -10.42 -58.17
C VAL A 108 -13.47 -11.49 -58.53
N THR A 109 -13.49 -12.60 -57.80
CA THR A 109 -14.45 -13.69 -58.04
C THR A 109 -15.89 -13.24 -57.77
N SER A 110 -16.11 -12.47 -56.71
CA SER A 110 -17.43 -11.92 -56.36
C SER A 110 -17.99 -11.03 -57.49
N VAL A 111 -17.15 -10.13 -58.02
CA VAL A 111 -17.54 -9.26 -59.14
C VAL A 111 -17.80 -10.08 -60.42
N ALA A 112 -17.03 -11.14 -60.66
CA ALA A 112 -17.17 -11.95 -61.87
C ALA A 112 -18.46 -12.81 -61.91
N VAL A 113 -19.03 -13.16 -60.74
CA VAL A 113 -20.23 -14.00 -60.62
C VAL A 113 -21.52 -13.16 -60.44
N SER A 114 -21.39 -11.87 -60.13
CA SER A 114 -22.51 -10.92 -60.03
C SER A 114 -23.11 -10.57 -61.39
#